data_AF-A0AAF0G046-F1
#
_entry.id   AF-A0AAF0G046-F1
#
_cell.length_a   1.000
_cell.length_b   1.000
_cell.length_c   1.000
_cell.angle_alpha   90.00
_cell.angle_beta   90.00
_cell.angle_gamma   90.00
#
_symmetry.space_group_name_H-M   'P 1'
#
loop_
_entity.id
_entity.type
_entity.pdbx_description
1 polymer ?
#
loop_
_entity_poly.entity_id
_entity_poly.type
_entity_poly.pdbx_seq_one_letter_code
_entity_poly.pdbx_strand_id
1 'polypeptide(L)'
;MGVKKETDLIYMDFIDITDSYLGDLIEDVVTRFYSELDLSDEYGELLEFISSKMIEGLFGKESTPDPSAYESKLRRLVGRSNRTKLMNVISYLISQYISSTREENE
;
A
#
# COMPACT_ATOMS: atom_id res chain seq x y z
N MET A 1 -12.31 -9.26 -23.22
CA MET A 1 -11.33 -9.86 -22.28
C MET A 1 -9.94 -9.54 -22.82
N GLY A 2 -9.10 -8.83 -22.06
CA GLY A 2 -7.68 -8.66 -22.46
C GLY A 2 -7.01 -7.31 -22.20
N VAL A 3 -7.34 -6.58 -21.13
CA VAL A 3 -6.61 -5.35 -20.76
C VAL A 3 -5.97 -5.42 -19.35
N LYS A 4 -6.33 -6.39 -18.50
CA LYS A 4 -5.78 -6.48 -17.11
C LYS A 4 -4.27 -6.80 -17.05
N LYS A 5 -3.75 -7.62 -17.96
CA LYS A 5 -2.41 -8.22 -17.83
C LYS A 5 -1.21 -7.28 -17.85
N GLU A 6 -1.32 -6.09 -18.42
CA GLU A 6 -0.18 -5.18 -18.59
C GLU A 6 -0.04 -4.22 -17.40
N THR A 7 -1.16 -3.82 -16.80
CA THR A 7 -1.21 -3.03 -15.56
C THR A 7 -0.70 -3.85 -14.37
N ASP A 8 -1.05 -5.13 -14.31
CA ASP A 8 -0.66 -6.03 -13.20
C ASP A 8 0.87 -6.15 -13.05
N LEU A 9 1.62 -6.13 -14.16
CA LEU A 9 3.09 -6.28 -14.13
C LEU A 9 3.82 -4.99 -13.73
N ILE A 10 3.31 -3.82 -14.14
CA ILE A 10 3.92 -2.53 -13.80
C ILE A 10 3.83 -2.28 -12.29
N TYR A 11 2.74 -2.72 -11.66
CA TYR A 11 2.55 -2.56 -10.22
C TYR A 11 3.17 -3.66 -9.38
N MET A 12 3.51 -4.81 -9.96
CA MET A 12 4.10 -5.94 -9.24
C MET A 12 5.38 -5.54 -8.50
N ASP A 13 6.30 -4.81 -9.15
CA ASP A 13 7.52 -4.34 -8.50
C ASP A 13 7.22 -3.41 -7.30
N PHE A 14 6.23 -2.52 -7.44
CA PHE A 14 5.86 -1.61 -6.36
C PHE A 14 5.16 -2.31 -5.20
N ILE A 15 4.35 -3.33 -5.49
CA ILE A 15 3.70 -4.19 -4.50
C ILE A 15 4.77 -4.94 -3.71
N ASP A 16 5.70 -5.60 -4.39
CA ASP A 16 6.78 -6.37 -3.75
C ASP A 16 7.69 -5.46 -2.89
N ILE A 17 8.00 -4.26 -3.38
CA ILE A 17 8.74 -3.26 -2.61
C ILE A 17 7.91 -2.77 -1.41
N THR A 18 6.61 -2.57 -1.57
CA THR A 18 5.74 -2.15 -0.46
C THR A 18 5.72 -3.21 0.63
N ASP A 19 5.49 -4.47 0.26
CA ASP A 19 5.47 -5.62 1.17
C ASP A 19 6.81 -5.74 1.92
N SER A 20 7.92 -5.70 1.18
CA SER A 20 9.28 -5.83 1.77
C SER A 20 9.62 -4.79 2.83
N TYR A 21 9.03 -3.60 2.77
CA TYR A 21 9.35 -2.48 3.67
C TYR A 21 8.25 -2.16 4.68
N LEU A 22 7.00 -2.46 4.36
CA LEU A 22 5.82 -2.04 5.11
C LEU A 22 4.91 -3.21 5.49
N GLY A 23 5.11 -4.42 4.96
CA GLY A 23 4.25 -5.58 5.18
C GLY A 23 4.03 -5.86 6.67
N ASP A 24 5.10 -6.05 7.43
CA ASP A 24 5.03 -6.24 8.89
C ASP A 24 4.22 -5.16 9.61
N LEU A 25 4.37 -3.89 9.19
CA LEU A 25 3.63 -2.77 9.79
C LEU A 25 2.16 -2.78 9.39
N ILE A 26 1.85 -3.12 8.14
CA ILE A 26 0.49 -3.25 7.63
C ILE A 26 -0.21 -4.37 8.40
N GLU A 27 0.40 -5.55 8.48
CA GLU A 27 -0.12 -6.69 9.25
C GLU A 27 -0.33 -6.33 10.72
N ASP A 28 0.64 -5.67 11.36
CA ASP A 28 0.53 -5.20 12.75
C ASP A 28 -0.67 -4.26 12.93
N VAL A 29 -0.87 -3.32 12.01
CA VAL A 29 -1.96 -2.34 12.09
C VAL A 29 -3.31 -3.00 11.85
N VAL A 30 -3.43 -3.86 10.84
CA VAL A 30 -4.67 -4.58 10.53
C VAL A 30 -5.06 -5.48 11.71
N THR A 31 -4.12 -6.30 12.19
CA THR A 31 -4.38 -7.23 13.32
C THR A 31 -4.83 -6.49 14.58
N ARG A 32 -4.33 -5.28 14.82
CA ARG A 32 -4.64 -4.51 16.04
C ARG A 32 -5.91 -3.67 15.95
N PHE A 33 -6.23 -3.15 14.76
CA PHE A 33 -7.23 -2.09 14.63
C PHE A 33 -8.34 -2.41 13.63
N TYR A 34 -8.15 -3.38 12.74
CA TYR A 34 -9.06 -3.68 11.63
C TYR A 34 -9.26 -5.19 11.48
N SER A 35 -9.77 -5.83 12.53
CA SER A 35 -9.99 -7.29 12.56
C SER A 35 -11.02 -7.79 11.55
N GLU A 36 -11.79 -6.89 10.92
CA GLU A 36 -12.73 -7.21 9.86
C GLU A 36 -12.08 -7.52 8.51
N LEU A 37 -10.81 -7.15 8.30
CA LEU A 37 -10.08 -7.44 7.07
C LEU A 37 -9.47 -8.84 7.16
N ASP A 38 -9.80 -9.69 6.18
CA ASP A 38 -9.19 -11.02 6.09
C ASP A 38 -7.94 -10.97 5.23
N LEU A 39 -6.78 -10.85 5.89
CA LEU A 39 -5.49 -10.80 5.20
C LEU A 39 -5.15 -12.07 4.40
N SER A 40 -5.80 -13.22 4.62
CA SER A 40 -5.54 -14.37 3.75
C SER A 40 -6.05 -14.16 2.33
N ASP A 41 -7.11 -13.36 2.21
CA ASP A 41 -7.86 -13.19 0.97
C ASP A 41 -7.62 -11.80 0.37
N GLU A 42 -7.53 -10.75 1.20
CA GLU A 42 -7.52 -9.35 0.77
C GLU A 42 -6.13 -8.71 0.74
N TYR A 43 -5.07 -9.38 1.22
CA TYR A 43 -3.76 -8.73 1.41
C TYR A 43 -3.13 -8.21 0.12
N GLY A 44 -3.27 -8.95 -0.98
CA GLY A 44 -2.76 -8.50 -2.29
C GLY A 44 -3.41 -7.20 -2.77
N GLU A 45 -4.74 -7.09 -2.64
CA GLU A 45 -5.50 -5.89 -3.01
C GLU A 45 -5.18 -4.72 -2.09
N LEU A 46 -5.00 -4.99 -0.79
CA LEU A 46 -4.58 -3.99 0.18
C LEU A 46 -3.18 -3.43 -0.14
N LEU A 47 -2.22 -4.30 -0.48
CA LEU A 47 -0.88 -3.89 -0.88
C LEU A 47 -0.90 -3.09 -2.19
N GLU A 48 -1.70 -3.51 -3.17
CA GLU A 48 -1.88 -2.75 -4.41
C GLU A 48 -2.41 -1.34 -4.12
N PHE A 49 -3.46 -1.24 -3.29
CA PHE A 49 -4.03 0.05 -2.89
C PHE A 49 -3.00 0.94 -2.16
N ILE A 50 -2.30 0.39 -1.17
CA ILE A 50 -1.30 1.12 -0.39
C ILE A 50 -0.14 1.55 -1.28
N SER A 51 0.40 0.67 -2.12
CA SER A 51 1.53 0.97 -3.01
C SER A 51 1.17 2.13 -3.96
N SER A 52 -0.01 2.08 -4.57
CA SER A 52 -0.54 3.13 -5.44
C SER A 52 -0.68 4.48 -4.71
N LYS A 53 -1.30 4.49 -3.52
CA LYS A 53 -1.47 5.71 -2.72
C LYS A 53 -0.15 6.29 -2.23
N MET A 54 0.82 5.44 -1.90
CA MET A 54 2.16 5.85 -1.52
C MET A 54 2.90 6.47 -2.71
N ILE A 55 2.77 5.92 -3.92
CA ILE A 55 3.32 6.52 -5.15
C ILE A 55 2.71 7.90 -5.37
N GLU A 56 1.37 8.00 -5.36
CA GLU A 56 0.66 9.29 -5.52
C GLU A 56 1.12 10.33 -4.48
N GLY A 57 1.23 9.93 -3.21
CA GLY A 57 1.62 10.82 -2.12
C GLY A 57 3.09 11.25 -2.15
N LEU A 58 3.98 10.41 -2.67
CA LEU A 58 5.43 10.67 -2.69
C LEU A 58 5.92 11.31 -3.99
N PHE A 59 5.27 11.03 -5.11
CA PHE A 59 5.73 11.44 -6.45
C PHE A 59 4.69 12.28 -7.21
N GLY A 60 3.45 12.35 -6.73
CA GLY A 60 2.35 13.04 -7.38
C GLY A 60 1.48 12.10 -8.22
N LYS A 61 0.24 12.53 -8.51
CA LYS A 61 -0.79 11.69 -9.15
C LYS A 61 -0.49 11.27 -10.60
N GLU A 62 0.31 12.04 -11.32
CA GLU A 62 0.59 11.80 -12.74
C GLU A 62 1.97 11.18 -12.99
N SER A 63 2.68 10.78 -11.93
CA SER A 63 4.03 10.23 -12.03
C SER A 63 4.08 8.81 -11.50
N THR A 64 4.35 7.86 -12.40
CA THR A 64 4.84 6.53 -12.02
C THR A 64 6.37 6.62 -11.99
N PRO A 65 7.00 6.63 -10.80
CA PRO A 65 8.45 6.68 -10.69
C PRO A 65 9.07 5.37 -11.19
N ASP A 66 10.40 5.32 -11.30
CA ASP A 66 11.11 4.04 -11.38
C ASP A 66 10.96 3.27 -10.04
N PRO A 67 10.80 1.94 -10.05
CA PRO A 67 10.76 1.12 -8.83
C PRO A 67 11.91 1.40 -7.86
N SER A 68 13.12 1.60 -8.36
CA SER A 68 14.31 1.88 -7.53
C SER A 68 14.19 3.23 -6.80
N ALA A 69 13.53 4.21 -7.43
CA ALA A 69 13.27 5.51 -6.82
C ALA A 69 12.20 5.40 -5.72
N TYR A 70 11.17 4.59 -5.93
CA TYR A 70 10.17 4.26 -4.91
C TYR A 70 10.80 3.56 -3.71
N GLU A 71 11.59 2.51 -3.95
CA GLU A 71 12.31 1.77 -2.91
C GLU A 71 13.21 2.69 -2.09
N SER A 72 13.97 3.57 -2.76
CA SER A 72 14.85 4.54 -2.10
C SER A 72 14.09 5.50 -1.17
N LYS A 73 12.85 5.88 -1.51
CA LYS A 73 12.01 6.70 -0.63
C LYS A 73 11.46 5.90 0.52
N LEU A 74 10.91 4.70 0.27
CA LEU A 74 10.40 3.84 1.35
C LEU A 74 11.48 3.51 2.37
N ARG A 75 12.67 3.13 1.92
CA ARG A 75 13.83 2.86 2.79
C ARG A 75 14.15 4.03 3.73
N ARG A 76 14.03 5.27 3.24
CA ARG A 76 14.22 6.49 4.07
C ARG A 76 13.07 6.73 5.03
N LEU A 77 11.84 6.40 4.64
CA LEU A 77 10.63 6.57 5.45
C LEU A 77 10.53 5.56 6.59
N VAL A 78 10.95 4.31 6.38
CA VAL A 78 10.94 3.25 7.41
C VAL A 78 12.00 3.49 8.50
N GLY A 79 12.86 4.50 8.35
CA GLY A 79 13.81 4.92 9.37
C GLY A 79 13.16 5.19 10.75
N ARG A 80 13.88 4.85 11.83
CA ARG A 80 13.37 4.88 13.21
C ARG A 80 12.72 6.19 13.64
N SER A 81 13.16 7.34 13.12
CA SER A 81 12.60 8.65 13.47
C SER A 81 11.17 8.88 12.98
N ASN A 82 10.72 8.11 11.98
CA ASN A 82 9.46 8.34 11.29
C ASN A 82 8.39 7.28 11.60
N ARG A 83 8.69 6.31 12.47
CA ARG A 83 7.83 5.14 12.70
C ARG A 83 6.40 5.50 13.10
N THR A 84 6.20 6.44 14.02
CA THR A 84 4.85 6.88 14.44
C THR A 84 4.09 7.54 13.30
N LYS A 85 4.76 8.39 12.52
CA LYS A 85 4.15 9.05 11.38
C LYS A 85 3.76 8.04 10.31
N LEU A 86 4.63 7.08 10.04
CA LEU A 86 4.39 6.01 9.08
C LEU A 86 3.22 5.14 9.52
N MET A 87 3.16 4.75 10.81
CA MET A 87 2.02 4.02 11.37
C MET A 87 0.71 4.78 11.15
N ASN A 88 0.67 6.09 11.43
CA ASN A 88 -0.53 6.90 11.19
C ASN A 88 -0.93 6.95 9.71
N VAL A 89 0.04 7.05 8.79
CA VAL A 89 -0.22 7.03 7.34
C VAL A 89 -0.79 5.68 6.93
N ILE A 90 -0.19 4.57 7.37
CA ILE A 90 -0.66 3.22 7.04
C ILE A 90 -2.06 2.97 7.61
N SER A 91 -2.32 3.31 8.87
CA SER A 91 -3.68 3.23 9.44
C SER A 91 -4.69 4.04 8.65
N TYR A 92 -4.34 5.25 8.22
CA TYR A 92 -5.21 6.08 7.39
C TYR A 92 -5.50 5.42 6.03
N LEU A 93 -4.48 4.86 5.36
CA LEU A 93 -4.66 4.20 4.06
C LEU A 93 -5.51 2.94 4.18
N ILE A 94 -5.33 2.13 5.23
CA ILE A 94 -6.17 0.96 5.49
C ILE A 94 -7.62 1.38 5.73
N SER A 95 -7.84 2.42 6.55
CA SER A 95 -9.19 2.97 6.75
C SER A 95 -9.82 3.44 5.43
N GLN A 96 -9.04 4.06 4.55
CA GLN A 96 -9.54 4.51 3.25
C GLN A 96 -9.89 3.34 2.34
N TYR A 97 -9.06 2.28 2.32
CA TYR A 97 -9.32 1.05 1.57
C TYR A 97 -10.66 0.43 1.97
N ILE A 98 -10.89 0.24 3.28
CA ILE A 98 -12.14 -0.32 3.82
C ILE A 98 -13.35 0.54 3.43
N SER A 99 -13.22 1.87 3.45
CA SER A 99 -14.30 2.76 3.03
C SER A 99 -14.61 2.61 1.53
N SER A 100 -13.58 2.56 0.67
CA SER A 100 -13.80 2.41 -0.77
C SER A 100 -14.39 1.05 -1.15
N THR A 101 -13.95 -0.04 -0.51
CA THR A 101 -14.49 -1.38 -0.81
C THR A 101 -15.93 -1.53 -0.34
N ARG A 102 -16.34 -0.85 0.74
CA ARG A 102 -17.73 -0.85 1.20
C ARG A 102 -18.67 -0.05 0.31
N GLU A 103 -18.23 1.09 -0.23
CA GLU A 103 -19.02 1.89 -1.17
C GLU A 103 -19.26 1.18 -2.52
N GLU A 104 -18.38 0.27 -2.94
CA GLU A 104 -18.58 -0.54 -4.16
C GLU A 104 -19.60 -1.68 -4.01
N ASN A 105 -19.98 -2.03 -2.77
CA ASN A 105 -20.90 -3.12 -2.45
C ASN A 105 -22.31 -2.66 -2.06
N GLU A 106 -22.59 -1.34 -2.09
CA GLU A 106 -23.92 -0.72 -1.91
C GLU A 106 -24.53 -0.28 -3.25
#